data_AF-A0A2W6CN21-F1
#
_entry.id   AF-A0A2W6CN21-F1
#
_cell.length_a   1.000
_cell.length_b   1.000
_cell.length_c   1.000
_cell.angle_alpha   90.00
_cell.angle_beta   90.00
_cell.angle_gamma   90.00
#
_symmetry.space_group_name_H-M   'P 1'
#
loop_
_entity.id
_entity.type
_entity.pdbx_description
1 polymer ?
#
loop_
_entity_poly.entity_id
_entity_poly.type
_entity_poly.pdbx_seq_one_letter_code
_entity_poly.pdbx_strand_id
1 'polypeptide(L)'
;MTVDPRRAAVLALHWQVNVIKPEGFFGSLLSEPVARSGVVQRAARFHESVRAAGVPVIFTRFTVPVGEGGLVRNTEFMKAVGDAQEAFRPDAAGDLALTTAGCLTAEQALTLLRCPSSDVVAS
;
A
#
# COMPACT_ATOMS: atom_id res chain seq x y z
N MET A 1 -9.28 -21.17 -10.21
CA MET A 1 -9.96 -19.92 -9.83
C MET A 1 -9.83 -18.96 -11.00
N THR A 2 -10.93 -18.40 -11.48
CA THR A 2 -10.94 -17.44 -12.60
C THR A 2 -11.24 -16.05 -12.03
N VAL A 3 -10.41 -15.06 -12.35
CA VAL A 3 -10.59 -13.67 -11.93
C VAL A 3 -11.10 -12.88 -13.14
N ASP A 4 -12.29 -12.27 -13.04
CA ASP A 4 -12.74 -11.28 -14.03
C ASP A 4 -12.08 -9.94 -13.72
N PRO A 5 -11.20 -9.42 -14.59
CA PRO A 5 -10.48 -8.16 -14.33
C PRO A 5 -11.39 -6.94 -14.21
N ARG A 6 -12.64 -7.01 -14.70
CA ARG A 6 -13.62 -5.92 -14.57
C ARG A 6 -14.35 -5.93 -13.22
N ARG A 7 -14.18 -6.99 -12.42
CA ARG A 7 -14.87 -7.19 -11.14
C ARG A 7 -13.91 -7.43 -9.98
N ALA A 8 -12.61 -7.25 -10.20
CA ALA A 8 -11.57 -7.49 -9.21
C ALA A 8 -10.52 -6.38 -9.23
N ALA A 9 -9.95 -6.10 -8.07
CA ALA A 9 -8.77 -5.27 -7.90
C ALA A 9 -7.91 -5.87 -6.78
N VAL A 10 -6.61 -5.59 -6.83
CA VAL A 10 -5.67 -5.94 -5.76
C VAL A 10 -5.31 -4.68 -4.99
N LEU A 11 -5.41 -4.75 -3.67
CA LEU A 11 -4.98 -3.70 -2.76
C LEU A 11 -3.62 -4.07 -2.15
N ALA A 12 -2.57 -3.37 -2.55
CA ALA A 12 -1.22 -3.52 -2.03
C ALA A 12 -1.06 -2.63 -0.78
N LEU A 13 -1.38 -3.20 0.38
CA LEU A 13 -1.42 -2.52 1.67
C LEU A 13 -0.02 -2.37 2.29
N HIS A 14 0.38 -1.13 2.58
CA HIS A 14 1.52 -0.79 3.44
C HIS A 14 2.88 -1.40 3.03
N TRP A 15 3.15 -1.46 1.72
CA TRP A 15 4.46 -1.80 1.16
C TRP A 15 5.46 -0.63 1.29
N GLN A 16 5.58 -0.09 2.51
CA GLN A 16 6.39 1.07 2.87
C GLN A 16 7.70 0.62 3.54
N VAL A 17 8.76 1.42 3.40
CA VAL A 17 10.06 1.16 4.07
C VAL A 17 9.88 0.94 5.56
N ASN A 18 9.03 1.76 6.20
CA ASN A 18 8.70 1.61 7.62
C ASN A 18 8.26 0.21 8.04
N VAL A 19 7.67 -0.59 7.13
CA VAL A 19 7.11 -1.90 7.42
C VAL A 19 8.01 -3.04 6.92
N ILE A 20 8.48 -2.94 5.67
CA ILE A 20 9.07 -4.08 4.96
C ILE A 20 10.60 -4.06 4.91
N LYS A 21 11.25 -3.02 5.44
CA LYS A 21 12.71 -2.84 5.38
C LYS A 21 13.33 -2.84 6.78
N PRO A 22 14.55 -3.40 6.94
CA PRO A 22 15.26 -3.40 8.21
C PRO A 22 15.49 -1.99 8.80
N GLU A 23 15.72 -1.00 7.94
CA GLU A 23 15.93 0.40 8.29
C GLU A 23 14.63 1.17 8.60
N GLY A 24 13.47 0.55 8.39
CA GLY A 24 12.18 1.14 8.69
C GLY A 24 11.83 1.15 10.17
N PHE A 25 10.83 1.95 10.56
CA PHE A 25 10.35 2.04 11.95
C PHE A 25 10.04 0.67 12.59
N PHE A 26 9.41 -0.25 11.85
CA PHE A 26 9.10 -1.60 12.32
C PHE A 26 10.19 -2.63 12.01
N GLY A 27 11.37 -2.21 11.55
CA GLY A 27 12.44 -3.09 11.11
C GLY A 27 12.90 -4.07 12.20
N SER A 28 13.04 -3.60 13.45
CA SER A 28 13.41 -4.46 14.59
C SER A 28 12.35 -5.53 14.92
N LEU A 29 11.09 -5.29 14.55
CA LEU A 29 9.97 -6.20 14.81
C LEU A 29 9.70 -7.14 13.63
N LEU A 30 9.83 -6.65 12.40
CA LEU A 30 9.29 -7.31 11.20
C LEU A 30 10.35 -7.77 10.19
N SER A 31 11.59 -7.29 10.27
CA SER A 31 12.59 -7.58 9.22
C SER A 31 12.93 -9.07 9.07
N GLU A 32 13.10 -9.81 10.18
CA GLU A 32 13.35 -11.25 10.14
C GLU A 32 12.17 -12.02 9.54
N PRO A 33 10.91 -11.84 10.00
CA PRO A 33 9.76 -12.50 9.38
C PRO A 33 9.57 -12.14 7.90
N VAL A 34 9.79 -10.87 7.53
CA VAL A 34 9.70 -10.42 6.13
C VAL A 34 10.75 -11.11 5.26
N ALA A 35 12.00 -11.18 5.73
CA ALA A 35 13.10 -11.83 5.01
C ALA A 35 12.88 -13.35 4.88
N ARG A 36 12.63 -14.03 6.01
CA ARG A 36 12.41 -15.48 6.05
C ARG A 36 11.21 -15.90 5.20
N SER A 37 10.15 -15.11 5.20
CA SER A 37 9.00 -15.41 4.37
C SER A 37 9.30 -15.26 2.88
N GLY A 38 10.18 -14.34 2.45
CA GLY A 38 10.37 -14.01 1.03
C GLY A 38 9.15 -13.30 0.42
N VAL A 39 8.34 -12.64 1.26
CA VAL A 39 7.06 -12.04 0.84
C VAL A 39 7.24 -10.93 -0.18
N VAL A 40 8.33 -10.16 -0.11
CA VAL A 40 8.59 -9.03 -1.02
C VAL A 40 8.71 -9.51 -2.47
N GLN A 41 9.51 -10.55 -2.71
CA GLN A 41 9.71 -11.09 -4.06
C GLN A 41 8.46 -11.79 -4.59
N ARG A 42 7.72 -12.49 -3.71
CA ARG A 42 6.44 -13.10 -4.08
C ARG A 42 5.39 -12.05 -4.46
N ALA A 43 5.27 -10.99 -3.67
CA ALA A 43 4.35 -9.90 -3.93
C ALA A 43 4.69 -9.16 -5.21
N ALA A 44 5.98 -8.90 -5.49
CA ALA A 44 6.41 -8.30 -6.75
C ALA A 44 5.95 -9.12 -7.98
N ARG A 45 6.24 -10.43 -7.99
CA ARG A 45 5.79 -11.33 -9.08
C ARG A 45 4.27 -11.44 -9.18
N PHE A 46 3.59 -11.44 -8.04
CA PHE A 46 2.14 -11.45 -8.00
C PHE A 46 1.58 -10.17 -8.63
N HIS A 47 2.00 -8.99 -8.17
CA HIS A 47 1.57 -7.69 -8.68
C HIS A 47 1.79 -7.55 -10.18
N GLU A 48 2.93 -8.03 -10.69
CA GLU A 48 3.22 -8.09 -12.12
C GLU A 48 2.21 -8.99 -12.87
N SER A 49 1.95 -10.19 -12.36
CA SER A 49 1.03 -11.15 -12.98
C SER A 49 -0.41 -10.64 -13.02
N VAL A 50 -0.90 -9.99 -11.94
CA VAL A 50 -2.27 -9.41 -11.95
C VAL A 50 -2.36 -8.20 -12.87
N ARG A 51 -1.33 -7.34 -12.92
CA ARG A 51 -1.29 -6.23 -13.89
C ARG A 51 -1.30 -6.74 -15.32
N ALA A 52 -0.52 -7.77 -15.64
CA ALA A 52 -0.51 -8.41 -16.96
C ALA A 52 -1.86 -9.03 -17.33
N ALA A 53 -2.66 -9.46 -16.35
CA ALA A 53 -4.03 -9.94 -16.53
C ALA A 53 -5.09 -8.83 -16.61
N GLY A 54 -4.69 -7.55 -16.62
CA GLY A 54 -5.60 -6.40 -16.67
C GLY A 54 -6.31 -6.09 -15.35
N VAL A 55 -5.91 -6.72 -14.24
CA VAL A 55 -6.47 -6.44 -12.91
C VAL A 55 -5.77 -5.22 -12.32
N PRO A 56 -6.49 -4.17 -11.89
CA PRO A 56 -5.90 -3.03 -11.22
C PRO A 56 -5.17 -3.44 -9.94
N VAL A 57 -3.93 -2.97 -9.76
CA VAL A 57 -3.18 -3.09 -8.50
C VAL A 57 -3.00 -1.70 -7.91
N ILE A 58 -3.71 -1.46 -6.80
CA ILE A 58 -3.78 -0.18 -6.10
C ILE A 58 -2.86 -0.24 -4.89
N PHE A 59 -1.83 0.61 -4.87
CA PHE A 59 -0.94 0.72 -3.73
C PHE A 59 -1.45 1.78 -2.76
N THR A 60 -1.46 1.42 -1.47
CA THR A 60 -1.86 2.32 -0.39
C THR A 60 -0.74 2.47 0.61
N ARG A 61 -0.69 3.66 1.21
CA ARG A 61 0.27 4.02 2.26
C ARG A 61 -0.46 4.49 3.51
N PHE A 62 0.15 4.25 4.65
CA PHE A 62 -0.24 4.85 5.92
C PHE A 62 0.65 6.06 6.17
N THR A 63 0.05 7.24 6.32
CA THR A 63 0.76 8.48 6.59
C THR A 63 0.13 9.22 7.75
N VAL A 64 0.94 9.99 8.48
CA VAL A 64 0.51 10.85 9.58
C VAL A 64 0.85 12.29 9.21
N PRO A 65 -0.13 13.15 8.86
CA PRO A 65 0.14 14.55 8.52
C PRO A 65 0.54 15.36 9.75
N VAL A 66 1.08 16.57 9.54
CA VAL A 66 1.34 17.52 10.63
C VAL A 66 0.05 17.76 11.42
N GLY A 67 0.15 17.76 12.75
CA GLY A 67 -1.02 17.82 13.63
C GLY A 67 -1.77 16.48 13.77
N GLU A 68 -1.16 15.38 13.33
CA GLU A 68 -1.66 13.99 13.42
C GLU A 68 -2.93 13.67 12.60
N GLY A 69 -3.67 14.69 12.17
CA GLY A 69 -4.90 14.53 11.39
C GLY A 69 -5.94 13.73 12.16
N GLY A 70 -6.32 12.57 11.61
CA GLY A 70 -7.30 11.64 12.20
C GLY A 70 -6.68 10.49 12.98
N LEU A 71 -5.39 10.55 13.33
CA LEU A 71 -4.72 9.47 14.07
C LEU A 71 -5.40 9.26 15.44
N VAL A 72 -5.89 8.04 15.68
CA VAL A 72 -6.43 7.65 16.98
C VAL A 72 -5.41 6.79 17.72
N ARG A 73 -4.91 7.30 18.84
CA ARG A 73 -3.92 6.64 19.71
C ARG A 73 -4.55 5.61 20.66
N ASN A 74 -5.38 4.72 20.11
CA ASN A 74 -6.19 3.75 20.87
C ASN A 74 -5.46 2.48 21.32
N THR A 75 -4.24 2.26 20.83
CA THR A 75 -3.39 1.13 21.21
C THR A 75 -1.97 1.62 21.45
N GLU A 76 -1.16 0.86 22.20
CA GLU A 76 0.26 1.17 22.38
C GLU A 76 1.01 1.24 21.04
N PHE A 77 0.60 0.42 20.08
CA PHE A 77 1.11 0.47 18.71
C PHE A 77 0.82 1.82 18.04
N MET A 78 -0.42 2.29 18.08
CA MET A 78 -0.79 3.58 17.47
C MET A 78 -0.25 4.79 18.25
N LYS A 79 -0.02 4.65 19.56
CA LYS A 79 0.70 5.67 20.37
C LYS A 79 2.15 5.80 19.90
N ALA A 80 2.87 4.69 19.77
CA ALA A 80 4.25 4.69 19.29
C ALA A 80 4.37 5.29 17.87
N VAL A 81 3.40 5.00 17.00
CA VAL A 81 3.31 5.63 15.66
C VAL A 81 3.12 7.13 15.76
N GLY A 82 2.24 7.62 16.65
CA GLY A 82 2.05 9.04 16.86
C GLY A 82 3.28 9.74 17.45
N ASP A 83 3.98 9.07 18.36
CA ASP A 83 5.25 9.57 18.93
C ASP A 83 6.34 9.66 17.87
N ALA A 84 6.34 8.73 16.90
CA ALA A 84 7.26 8.70 15.76
C ALA A 84 6.67 9.27 14.46
N GLN A 85 5.66 10.15 14.55
CA GLN A 85 4.88 10.62 13.39
C GLN A 85 5.71 11.21 12.24
N GLU A 86 6.89 11.75 12.54
CA GLU A 86 7.81 12.29 11.53
C GLU A 86 8.30 11.22 10.55
N ALA A 87 8.47 9.97 11.00
CA ALA A 87 8.84 8.86 10.14
C ALA A 87 7.71 8.45 9.18
N PHE A 88 6.47 8.89 9.45
CA PHE A 88 5.27 8.55 8.69
C PHE A 88 4.70 9.75 7.92
N ARG A 89 5.44 10.86 7.78
CA ARG A 89 4.96 11.96 6.95
C ARG A 89 4.77 11.52 5.49
N PRO A 90 3.84 12.14 4.74
CA PRO A 90 3.64 11.83 3.32
C PRO A 90 4.88 12.00 2.43
N ASP A 91 5.91 12.70 2.90
CA ASP A 91 7.18 12.97 2.24
C ASP A 91 8.39 12.32 2.96
N ALA A 92 8.15 11.55 4.02
CA ALA A 92 9.21 10.90 4.78
C ALA A 92 9.86 9.75 3.99
N ALA A 93 11.16 9.52 4.22
CA ALA A 93 11.90 8.41 3.62
C ALA A 93 11.31 7.04 3.99
N GLY A 94 10.76 6.91 5.20
CA GLY A 94 10.06 5.70 5.67
C GLY A 94 8.75 5.41 4.92
N ASP A 95 8.16 6.45 4.32
CA ASP A 95 6.98 6.39 3.46
C ASP A 95 7.36 6.24 1.97
N LEU A 96 8.64 6.38 1.63
CA LEU A 96 9.16 6.17 0.28
C LEU A 96 9.12 4.67 -0.03
N ALA A 97 7.97 4.18 -0.53
CA ALA A 97 7.88 2.83 -1.05
C ALA A 97 8.90 2.67 -2.18
N LEU A 98 9.63 1.55 -2.21
CA LEU A 98 10.49 1.12 -3.32
C LEU A 98 9.72 0.90 -4.66
N THR A 99 8.48 1.40 -4.77
CA THR A 99 7.57 1.26 -5.92
C THR A 99 6.51 2.39 -5.94
N THR A 100 6.87 3.66 -5.71
CA THR A 100 5.91 4.78 -5.84
C THR A 100 5.36 5.00 -7.26
N ALA A 101 5.84 4.26 -8.26
CA ALA A 101 5.16 4.13 -9.55
C ALA A 101 3.81 3.38 -9.37
N GLY A 102 2.72 4.15 -9.22
CA GLY A 102 1.35 3.63 -9.21
C GLY A 102 0.63 3.63 -7.85
N CYS A 103 1.13 4.35 -6.85
CA CYS A 103 0.36 4.62 -5.61
C CYS A 103 -0.78 5.60 -5.89
N LEU A 104 -1.95 5.32 -5.30
CA LEU A 104 -3.13 6.18 -5.40
C LEU A 104 -3.51 6.67 -4.01
N THR A 105 -4.03 7.89 -3.93
CA THR A 105 -4.81 8.31 -2.76
C THR A 105 -6.08 7.46 -2.66
N ALA A 106 -6.69 7.40 -1.46
CA ALA A 106 -7.97 6.72 -1.28
C ALA A 106 -9.05 7.26 -2.25
N GLU A 107 -9.05 8.57 -2.49
CA GLU A 107 -9.94 9.22 -3.45
C GLU A 107 -9.67 8.78 -4.89
N GLN A 108 -8.40 8.75 -5.32
CA GLN A 108 -8.03 8.26 -6.65
C GLN A 108 -8.39 6.77 -6.84
N ALA A 109 -8.15 5.95 -5.82
CA ALA A 109 -8.57 4.55 -5.82
C ALA A 109 -10.09 4.41 -5.95
N LEU A 110 -10.85 5.21 -5.21
CA LEU A 110 -12.32 5.25 -5.29
C LEU A 110 -12.80 5.69 -6.67
N THR A 111 -12.17 6.69 -7.28
CA THR A 111 -12.51 7.14 -8.64
C THR A 111 -12.30 6.02 -9.66
N LEU A 112 -11.19 5.29 -9.59
CA LEU A 112 -10.95 4.15 -10.48
C LEU A 112 -11.95 3.01 -10.26
N LEU A 113 -12.27 2.69 -9.01
CA LEU A 113 -13.22 1.63 -8.68
C LEU A 113 -14.67 1.99 -9.04
N ARG A 114 -15.00 3.29 -9.11
CA ARG A 114 -16.33 3.80 -9.43
C ARG A 114 -16.57 4.03 -10.90
N CYS A 115 -15.53 4.11 -11.74
CA CYS A 115 -15.69 4.31 -13.17
C CYS A 115 -16.31 3.05 -13.79
N PRO A 116 -17.58 3.08 -14.28
CA PRO A 116 -18.11 1.98 -15.05
C PRO A 116 -17.25 1.86 -16.32
N SER A 117 -16.96 0.65 -16.77
CA SER A 117 -16.41 0.42 -18.11
C SER A 117 -17.46 0.81 -19.15
N SER A 118 -17.65 2.10 -19.38
CA SER A 118 -18.40 2.62 -20.51
C SER A 118 -17.51 2.55 -21.76
N ASP A 119 -17.26 1.33 -22.21
CA ASP A 119 -16.80 0.99 -23.57
C ASP A 119 -17.08 -0.50 -23.85
N VAL A 120 -18.35 -0.91 -23.75
CA VAL A 120 -18.90 -2.07 -24.49
C VAL A 120 -20.36 -1.80 -24.83
N VAL A 121 -20.66 -0.68 -25.51
CA VAL A 121 -21.86 -0.57 -26.36
C VAL A 121 -21.54 0.39 -27.51
N ALA A 122 -21.10 -0.14 -28.66
CA ALA A 122 -21.52 0.32 -29.99
C ALA A 122 -20.84 -0.51 -31.09
N SER A 123 -21.67 -1.34 -31.73
CA SER A 123 -21.67 -1.77 -33.15
C SER A 123 -20.52 -2.63 -33.68
#